data_AF-A0A832SW61-F1
#
_entry.id   AF-A0A832SW61-F1
#
_cell.length_a   1.000
_cell.length_b   1.000
_cell.length_c   1.000
_cell.angle_alpha   90.00
_cell.angle_beta   90.00
_cell.angle_gamma   90.00
#
_symmetry.space_group_name_H-M   'P 1'
#
loop_
_entity.id
_entity.type
_entity.pdbx_description
1 polymer ?
#
loop_
_entity_poly.entity_id
_entity_poly.type
_entity_poly.pdbx_seq_one_letter_code
_entity_poly.pdbx_strand_id
1 'polypeptide(L)'
;MRVQLILHLEIPKEVCRSLEVDNYINNSIEINLKCEKKPTLYIKTHSIGSLKSILDDFFRCQNAAMEVYNLIKTYTIRNVTKDDLDDFLELYFKAYRGFDKYYYKKKKWARWYFKWLMKRDEDGFFVCEVNGKPVGFVACDCNWISNIEKREVAEIHEIFVDPDFRGRGIGTALINKAIEYAKKRGRRIVELWVGVENKGAIEFYKRLGFEEKEVVKGWLRMVKRI
;
A
#
# COMPACT_ATOMS: atom_id res chain seq x y z
N MET A 1 -26.67 32.97 -21.78
CA MET A 1 -26.68 33.16 -20.32
C MET A 1 -25.45 32.45 -19.74
N ARG A 2 -24.59 33.12 -18.95
CA ARG A 2 -23.47 32.44 -18.27
C ARG A 2 -23.96 31.98 -16.90
N VAL A 3 -24.07 30.67 -16.69
CA VAL A 3 -24.35 30.10 -15.36
C VAL A 3 -23.04 30.03 -14.60
N GLN A 4 -22.97 30.68 -13.45
CA GLN A 4 -21.80 30.67 -12.56
C GLN A 4 -22.16 29.86 -11.30
N LEU A 5 -21.63 28.64 -11.22
CA LEU A 5 -21.75 27.80 -10.02
C LEU A 5 -20.54 28.07 -9.12
N ILE A 6 -20.78 28.36 -7.83
CA ILE A 6 -19.72 28.53 -6.83
C ILE A 6 -19.84 27.38 -5.83
N LEU A 7 -18.82 26.52 -5.79
CA LEU A 7 -18.73 25.39 -4.86
C LEU A 7 -17.86 25.77 -3.66
N HIS A 8 -18.48 25.92 -2.50
CA HIS A 8 -17.78 26.04 -1.22
C HIS A 8 -17.48 24.64 -0.68
N LEU A 9 -16.20 24.33 -0.52
CA LEU A 9 -15.71 23.04 -0.03
C LEU A 9 -14.72 23.26 1.10
N GLU A 10 -15.00 22.70 2.27
CA GLU A 10 -14.06 22.67 3.39
C GLU A 10 -13.18 21.41 3.26
N ILE A 11 -11.91 21.62 2.89
CA ILE A 11 -10.95 20.54 2.63
C ILE A 11 -9.74 20.73 3.57
N PRO A 12 -9.29 19.68 4.31
CA PRO A 12 -8.12 19.77 5.18
C PRO A 12 -6.84 20.17 4.44
N LYS A 13 -5.96 20.96 5.09
CA LYS A 13 -4.73 21.50 4.46
C LYS A 13 -3.76 20.40 3.98
N GLU A 14 -3.82 19.22 4.58
CA GLU A 14 -3.06 18.04 4.18
C GLU A 14 -3.58 17.45 2.85
N VAL A 15 -4.89 17.35 2.67
CA VAL A 15 -5.52 16.83 1.44
C VAL A 15 -5.26 17.78 0.26
N CYS A 16 -5.20 19.09 0.51
CA CYS A 16 -4.79 20.08 -0.49
C CYS A 16 -3.35 19.90 -1.00
N ARG A 17 -2.46 19.19 -0.27
CA ARG A 17 -1.07 18.93 -0.70
C ARG A 17 -0.92 17.71 -1.61
N SER A 18 -1.93 16.85 -1.70
CA SER A 18 -1.94 15.66 -2.55
C SER A 18 -2.73 15.84 -3.85
N LEU A 19 -3.22 17.05 -4.14
CA LEU A 19 -4.05 17.38 -5.30
C LEU A 19 -3.26 18.18 -6.35
N GLU A 20 -2.17 17.59 -6.85
CA GLU A 20 -1.57 18.01 -8.12
C GLU A 20 -2.46 17.50 -9.27
N VAL A 21 -3.06 18.42 -10.03
CA VAL A 21 -4.04 18.09 -11.09
C VAL A 21 -3.52 18.58 -12.45
N ASP A 22 -2.41 17.96 -12.87
CA ASP A 22 -1.91 18.12 -14.23
C ASP A 22 -2.84 17.41 -15.23
N ASN A 23 -3.72 18.17 -15.85
CA ASN A 23 -3.60 18.48 -17.28
C ASN A 23 -4.82 19.25 -17.80
N TYR A 24 -4.56 20.24 -18.65
CA TYR A 24 -5.16 20.16 -19.98
C TYR A 24 -4.36 20.87 -21.06
N ILE A 25 -4.08 20.15 -22.16
CA ILE A 25 -3.52 20.68 -23.40
C ILE A 25 -4.36 20.14 -24.56
N ASN A 26 -4.70 20.99 -25.55
CA ASN A 26 -5.59 20.70 -26.69
C ASN A 26 -7.11 20.55 -26.34
N ASN A 27 -7.75 21.63 -25.88
CA ASN A 27 -9.23 21.80 -25.68
C ASN A 27 -9.87 21.06 -24.47
N SER A 28 -9.22 21.09 -23.29
CA SER A 28 -9.44 20.23 -22.03
C SER A 28 -9.59 21.49 -21.00
N ILE A 29 -10.40 21.39 -19.92
CA ILE A 29 -10.39 22.30 -18.75
C ILE A 29 -9.24 22.02 -17.78
N GLU A 30 -8.47 23.03 -17.42
CA GLU A 30 -7.44 23.00 -16.36
C GLU A 30 -8.04 23.32 -14.97
N ILE A 31 -7.59 22.65 -13.90
CA ILE A 31 -8.00 22.88 -12.50
C ILE A 31 -6.75 23.11 -11.64
N ASN A 32 -6.53 24.35 -11.20
CA ASN A 32 -5.41 24.72 -10.34
C ASN A 32 -5.85 24.92 -8.88
N LEU A 33 -5.23 24.21 -7.94
CA LEU A 33 -5.46 24.35 -6.50
C LEU A 33 -4.18 24.77 -5.77
N LYS A 34 -4.05 26.07 -5.48
CA LYS A 34 -3.11 26.60 -4.47
C LYS A 34 -3.91 27.33 -3.40
N CYS A 35 -3.60 27.08 -2.13
CA CYS A 35 -4.40 27.55 -1.01
C CYS A 35 -3.54 28.12 0.11
N GLU A 36 -3.72 29.42 0.39
CA GLU A 36 -3.78 29.92 1.75
C GLU A 36 -5.05 30.80 1.90
N LYS A 37 -6.04 30.28 2.64
CA LYS A 37 -7.38 30.85 2.92
C LYS A 37 -8.38 30.81 1.75
N LYS A 38 -9.46 30.02 1.92
CA LYS A 38 -10.65 29.86 1.04
C LYS A 38 -10.34 29.41 -0.41
N PRO A 39 -10.28 28.09 -0.68
CA PRO A 39 -10.17 27.59 -2.06
C PRO A 39 -11.45 27.83 -2.86
N THR A 40 -11.31 28.21 -4.13
CA THR A 40 -12.41 28.38 -5.09
C THR A 40 -12.11 27.54 -6.34
N LEU A 41 -12.97 26.58 -6.67
CA LEU A 41 -12.82 25.73 -7.84
C LEU A 41 -13.47 26.38 -9.07
N TYR A 42 -12.69 26.58 -10.14
CA TYR A 42 -13.18 27.06 -11.43
C TYR A 42 -13.22 25.92 -12.47
N ILE A 43 -14.34 25.77 -13.18
CA ILE A 43 -14.53 24.77 -14.24
C ILE A 43 -15.10 25.48 -15.48
N LYS A 44 -14.40 25.43 -16.62
CA LYS A 44 -14.70 26.22 -17.83
C LYS A 44 -15.09 25.35 -19.03
N THR A 45 -16.24 24.68 -18.94
CA THR A 45 -16.64 23.65 -19.91
C THR A 45 -17.50 24.16 -21.07
N HIS A 46 -17.56 23.36 -22.15
CA HIS A 46 -18.33 23.64 -23.36
C HIS A 46 -19.77 23.09 -23.32
N SER A 47 -20.12 22.21 -22.37
CA SER A 47 -21.50 21.71 -22.20
C SER A 47 -21.85 21.40 -20.74
N ILE A 48 -23.15 21.42 -20.41
CA ILE A 48 -23.63 21.08 -19.06
C ILE A 48 -23.42 19.59 -18.74
N GLY A 49 -23.53 18.70 -19.72
CA GLY A 49 -23.22 17.27 -19.54
C GLY A 49 -21.74 17.05 -19.17
N SER A 50 -20.85 17.78 -19.83
CA SER A 50 -19.42 17.80 -19.52
C SER A 50 -19.13 18.43 -18.15
N LEU A 51 -19.93 19.40 -17.67
CA LEU A 51 -19.82 19.91 -16.29
C LEU A 51 -20.13 18.80 -15.28
N LYS A 52 -21.20 18.04 -15.52
CA LYS A 52 -21.62 16.96 -14.63
C LYS A 52 -20.52 15.90 -14.50
N SER A 53 -19.97 15.39 -15.61
CA SER A 53 -18.89 14.40 -15.56
C SER A 53 -17.71 14.87 -14.72
N ILE A 54 -17.26 16.11 -14.91
CA ILE A 54 -16.12 16.67 -14.17
C ILE A 54 -16.42 16.82 -12.67
N LEU A 55 -17.66 17.14 -12.31
CA LEU A 55 -18.08 17.18 -10.90
C LEU A 55 -18.19 15.77 -10.30
N ASP A 56 -18.77 14.80 -11.02
CA ASP A 56 -18.83 13.40 -10.61
C ASP A 56 -17.42 12.80 -10.43
N ASP A 57 -16.49 13.11 -11.34
CA ASP A 57 -15.07 12.75 -11.26
C ASP A 57 -14.37 13.44 -10.09
N PHE A 58 -14.57 14.75 -9.91
CA PHE A 58 -13.98 15.53 -8.81
C PHE A 58 -14.45 15.01 -7.44
N PHE A 59 -15.76 14.81 -7.24
CA PHE A 59 -16.29 14.31 -5.97
C PHE A 59 -15.86 12.86 -5.70
N ARG A 60 -15.73 12.01 -6.73
CA ARG A 60 -15.13 10.68 -6.58
C ARG A 60 -13.69 10.75 -6.07
N CYS A 61 -12.87 11.63 -6.65
CA CYS A 61 -11.49 11.85 -6.21
C CYS A 61 -11.40 12.46 -4.81
N GLN A 62 -12.26 13.44 -4.48
CA GLN A 62 -12.34 14.04 -3.14
C GLN A 62 -12.72 13.00 -2.08
N ASN A 63 -13.74 12.17 -2.35
CA ASN A 63 -14.18 11.11 -1.43
C ASN A 63 -13.09 10.06 -1.22
N ALA A 64 -12.43 9.60 -2.29
CA ALA A 64 -11.30 8.67 -2.18
C ALA A 64 -10.12 9.26 -1.37
N ALA A 65 -9.81 10.55 -1.56
CA ALA A 65 -8.78 11.24 -0.79
C ALA A 65 -9.16 11.39 0.69
N MET A 66 -10.45 11.66 0.99
CA MET A 66 -10.96 11.72 2.36
C MET A 66 -11.01 10.35 3.05
N GLU A 67 -11.34 9.28 2.33
CA GLU A 67 -11.22 7.90 2.85
C GLU A 67 -9.77 7.58 3.23
N VAL A 68 -8.80 7.91 2.37
CA VAL A 68 -7.37 7.70 2.66
C VAL A 68 -6.90 8.59 3.82
N TYR A 69 -7.32 9.86 3.90
CA TYR A 69 -7.00 10.76 5.01
C TYR A 69 -7.55 10.27 6.36
N ASN A 70 -8.81 9.83 6.39
CA ASN A 70 -9.43 9.28 7.59
C ASN A 70 -8.76 7.96 8.00
N LEU A 71 -8.37 7.13 7.03
CA LEU A 71 -7.60 5.91 7.27
C LEU A 71 -6.22 6.22 7.88
N ILE A 72 -5.50 7.21 7.35
CA ILE A 72 -4.19 7.65 7.88
C ILE A 72 -4.29 8.12 9.34
N LYS A 73 -5.43 8.65 9.79
CA LYS A 73 -5.67 9.00 11.20
C LYS A 73 -6.09 7.82 12.09
N THR A 74 -6.45 6.68 11.52
CA THR A 74 -7.08 5.55 12.25
C THR A 74 -6.37 4.21 12.10
N TYR A 75 -5.31 4.13 11.29
CA TYR A 75 -4.44 2.97 11.23
C TYR A 75 -3.25 3.07 12.20
N THR A 76 -2.88 1.93 12.77
CA THR A 76 -1.67 1.74 13.57
C THR A 76 -0.85 0.59 13.00
N ILE A 77 0.48 0.59 13.16
CA ILE A 77 1.32 -0.56 12.84
C ILE A 77 2.15 -0.92 14.07
N ARG A 78 1.94 -2.15 14.57
CA ARG A 78 2.61 -2.70 15.75
C ARG A 78 3.25 -4.06 15.44
N ASN A 79 4.05 -4.56 16.36
CA ASN A 79 4.56 -5.92 16.30
C ASN A 79 3.43 -6.96 16.49
N VAL A 80 3.62 -8.11 15.86
CA VAL A 80 2.73 -9.28 15.95
C VAL A 80 2.93 -10.00 17.27
N THR A 81 1.83 -10.32 17.93
CA THR A 81 1.76 -11.11 19.16
C THR A 81 1.36 -12.55 18.85
N LYS A 82 1.26 -13.41 19.86
CA LYS A 82 0.78 -14.79 19.70
C LYS A 82 -0.74 -14.84 19.49
N ASP A 83 -1.46 -13.78 19.87
CA ASP A 83 -2.91 -13.73 19.91
C ASP A 83 -3.49 -13.31 18.54
N ASP A 84 -2.72 -12.54 17.75
CA ASP A 84 -2.97 -12.23 16.33
C ASP A 84 -3.07 -13.46 15.40
N LEU A 85 -2.85 -14.68 15.92
CA LEU A 85 -2.73 -15.91 15.14
C LEU A 85 -4.00 -16.30 14.38
N ASP A 86 -5.19 -16.16 14.95
CA ASP A 86 -6.42 -16.53 14.22
C ASP A 86 -6.89 -15.43 13.27
N ASP A 87 -6.69 -14.14 13.59
CA ASP A 87 -6.86 -13.01 12.64
C ASP A 87 -5.91 -13.14 11.44
N PHE A 88 -4.62 -13.44 11.69
CA PHE A 88 -3.65 -13.74 10.63
C PHE A 88 -4.16 -14.87 9.74
N LEU A 89 -4.67 -15.96 10.32
CA LEU A 89 -5.13 -17.11 9.54
C LEU A 89 -6.38 -16.78 8.71
N GLU A 90 -7.34 -16.03 9.25
CA GLU A 90 -8.50 -15.57 8.47
C GLU A 90 -8.07 -14.66 7.32
N LEU A 91 -7.31 -13.61 7.63
CA LEU A 91 -6.90 -12.61 6.65
C LEU A 91 -5.93 -13.18 5.60
N TYR A 92 -5.08 -14.15 5.95
CA TYR A 92 -4.26 -14.90 5.01
C TYR A 92 -5.12 -15.67 4.00
N PHE A 93 -6.09 -16.46 4.47
CA PHE A 93 -6.99 -17.19 3.57
C PHE A 93 -7.96 -16.29 2.78
N LYS A 94 -8.32 -15.12 3.33
CA LYS A 94 -9.09 -14.09 2.61
C LYS A 94 -8.24 -13.44 1.51
N ALA A 95 -7.01 -13.05 1.83
CA ALA A 95 -6.11 -12.32 0.95
C ALA A 95 -5.58 -13.13 -0.23
N TYR A 96 -5.35 -14.44 -0.03
CA TYR A 96 -4.83 -15.36 -1.05
C TYR A 96 -5.93 -16.13 -1.82
N ARG A 97 -7.21 -15.82 -1.61
CA ARG A 97 -8.31 -16.39 -2.41
C ARG A 97 -8.09 -16.09 -3.89
N GLY A 98 -7.99 -17.14 -4.71
CA GLY A 98 -7.66 -17.05 -6.15
C GLY A 98 -6.15 -17.07 -6.49
N PHE A 99 -5.26 -17.03 -5.49
CA PHE A 99 -3.80 -17.06 -5.66
C PHE A 99 -3.21 -18.45 -5.33
N ASP A 100 -3.83 -19.50 -5.88
CA ASP A 100 -3.65 -20.92 -5.55
C ASP A 100 -2.22 -21.50 -5.64
N LYS A 101 -1.26 -20.74 -6.17
CA LYS A 101 0.17 -21.11 -6.28
C LYS A 101 1.03 -20.61 -5.12
N TYR A 102 0.53 -19.68 -4.29
CA TYR A 102 1.38 -18.84 -3.43
C TYR A 102 1.10 -18.91 -1.92
N TYR A 103 0.27 -19.86 -1.44
CA TYR A 103 -0.08 -19.94 -0.01
C TYR A 103 -0.31 -21.36 0.53
N TYR A 104 -0.20 -21.51 1.85
CA TYR A 104 -0.41 -22.77 2.57
C TYR A 104 -1.90 -23.13 2.70
N LYS A 105 -2.46 -23.87 1.73
CA LYS A 105 -3.88 -24.24 1.64
C LYS A 105 -4.51 -25.02 2.82
N LYS A 106 -3.74 -25.43 3.84
CA LYS A 106 -4.25 -26.14 5.04
C LYS A 106 -3.95 -25.32 6.29
N LYS A 107 -4.97 -24.99 7.12
CA LYS A 107 -4.82 -24.15 8.33
C LYS A 107 -3.70 -24.62 9.28
N LYS A 108 -3.40 -25.92 9.34
CA LYS A 108 -2.25 -26.45 10.12
C LYS A 108 -0.88 -25.97 9.63
N TRP A 109 -0.70 -25.83 8.31
CA TRP A 109 0.56 -25.37 7.72
C TRP A 109 0.70 -23.86 7.80
N ALA A 110 -0.37 -23.11 7.55
CA ALA A 110 -0.39 -21.66 7.77
C ALA A 110 -0.12 -21.30 9.25
N ARG A 111 -0.66 -22.08 10.20
CA ARG A 111 -0.37 -21.93 11.65
C ARG A 111 1.06 -22.30 12.03
N TRP A 112 1.69 -23.26 11.34
CA TRP A 112 3.12 -23.53 11.50
C TRP A 112 3.95 -22.37 10.93
N TYR A 113 3.57 -21.86 9.75
CA TYR A 113 4.27 -20.78 9.08
C TYR A 113 4.23 -19.47 9.87
N PHE A 114 3.09 -19.08 10.44
CA PHE A 114 3.02 -17.94 11.38
C PHE A 114 4.02 -18.07 12.54
N LYS A 115 4.10 -19.24 13.17
CA LYS A 115 5.06 -19.51 14.25
C LYS A 115 6.51 -19.52 13.77
N TRP A 116 6.75 -19.87 12.51
CA TRP A 116 8.07 -19.79 11.88
C TRP A 116 8.46 -18.33 11.61
N LEU A 117 7.55 -17.51 11.07
CA LEU A 117 7.75 -16.07 10.86
C LEU A 117 8.08 -15.35 12.17
N MET A 118 7.28 -15.57 13.22
CA MET A 118 7.58 -15.03 14.57
C MET A 118 8.99 -15.42 15.03
N LYS A 119 9.42 -16.67 14.81
CA LYS A 119 10.73 -17.17 15.27
C LYS A 119 11.91 -16.73 14.39
N ARG A 120 11.70 -16.28 13.15
CA ARG A 120 12.79 -15.78 12.28
C ARG A 120 13.30 -14.43 12.75
N ASP A 121 12.39 -13.53 13.10
CA ASP A 121 12.72 -12.20 13.63
C ASP A 121 11.54 -11.68 14.47
N GLU A 122 11.61 -11.82 15.80
CA GLU A 122 10.50 -11.49 16.72
C GLU A 122 10.13 -9.98 16.66
N ASP A 123 11.13 -9.12 16.47
CA ASP A 123 10.97 -7.68 16.27
C ASP A 123 10.55 -7.30 14.83
N GLY A 124 10.66 -8.23 13.88
CA GLY A 124 10.50 -7.97 12.43
C GLY A 124 9.13 -8.32 11.83
N PHE A 125 8.22 -8.89 12.62
CA PHE A 125 6.87 -9.25 12.16
C PHE A 125 5.86 -8.20 12.65
N PHE A 126 5.19 -7.52 11.70
CA PHE A 126 4.28 -6.41 11.97
C PHE A 126 2.86 -6.67 11.45
N VAL A 127 1.88 -6.13 12.17
CA VAL A 127 0.46 -6.06 11.78
C VAL A 127 0.05 -4.60 11.65
N CYS A 128 -0.70 -4.29 10.59
CA CYS A 128 -1.44 -3.04 10.44
C CYS A 128 -2.87 -3.25 10.92
N GLU A 129 -3.33 -2.39 11.82
CA GLU A 129 -4.69 -2.39 12.35
C GLU A 129 -5.40 -1.11 11.94
N VAL A 130 -6.73 -1.16 11.77
CA VAL A 130 -7.59 0.00 11.54
C VAL A 130 -8.72 -0.05 12.55
N ASN A 131 -8.89 1.02 13.34
CA ASN A 131 -9.85 1.07 14.46
C ASN A 131 -9.71 -0.15 15.41
N GLY A 132 -8.48 -0.60 15.67
CA GLY A 132 -8.19 -1.74 16.56
C GLY A 132 -8.51 -3.12 15.98
N LYS A 133 -8.67 -3.25 14.66
CA LYS A 133 -8.81 -4.56 13.98
C LYS A 133 -7.67 -4.78 12.98
N PRO A 134 -6.99 -5.94 12.96
CA PRO A 134 -6.03 -6.29 11.92
C PRO A 134 -6.62 -6.16 10.51
N VAL A 135 -5.83 -5.64 9.57
CA VAL A 135 -6.20 -5.50 8.13
C VAL A 135 -5.05 -5.90 7.18
N GLY A 136 -3.86 -6.20 7.69
CA GLY A 136 -2.73 -6.64 6.89
C GLY A 136 -1.49 -6.90 7.73
N PHE A 137 -0.57 -7.71 7.19
CA PHE A 137 0.63 -8.17 7.88
C PHE A 137 1.86 -8.05 6.97
N VAL A 138 3.05 -7.89 7.55
CA VAL A 138 4.35 -8.01 6.87
C VAL A 138 5.37 -8.65 7.81
N ALA A 139 6.11 -9.64 7.31
CA ALA A 139 7.20 -10.29 8.04
C ALA A 139 8.53 -10.00 7.37
N CYS A 140 9.41 -9.28 8.08
CA CYS A 140 10.71 -8.83 7.61
C CYS A 140 11.83 -9.42 8.47
N ASP A 141 12.55 -10.38 7.91
CA ASP A 141 13.63 -11.11 8.57
C ASP A 141 14.96 -10.41 8.30
N CYS A 142 15.42 -9.63 9.27
CA CYS A 142 16.73 -8.97 9.25
C CYS A 142 17.86 -9.93 9.66
N ASN A 143 17.57 -11.20 9.93
CA ASN A 143 18.53 -12.24 10.31
C ASN A 143 18.75 -13.22 9.14
N TRP A 144 18.41 -12.81 7.91
CA TRP A 144 18.56 -13.60 6.69
C TRP A 144 19.92 -13.42 6.04
N ILE A 145 20.60 -14.52 5.72
CA ILE A 145 21.86 -14.51 4.97
C ILE A 145 21.53 -14.80 3.50
N SER A 146 21.57 -13.77 2.66
CA SER A 146 21.27 -13.91 1.23
C SER A 146 22.33 -14.79 0.56
N ASN A 147 21.87 -15.91 -0.01
CA ASN A 147 22.71 -16.79 -0.83
C ASN A 147 23.21 -16.11 -2.12
N ILE A 148 22.64 -14.96 -2.51
CA ILE A 148 23.03 -14.20 -3.70
C ILE A 148 23.89 -12.99 -3.32
N GLU A 149 23.46 -12.12 -2.41
CA GLU A 149 24.26 -10.94 -1.99
C GLU A 149 25.46 -11.31 -1.06
N LYS A 150 25.55 -12.58 -0.63
CA LYS A 150 26.59 -13.17 0.25
C LYS A 150 26.79 -12.44 1.58
N ARG A 151 25.71 -11.95 2.18
CA ARG A 151 25.71 -11.15 3.42
C ARG A 151 24.35 -11.18 4.11
N GLU A 152 24.29 -10.63 5.32
CA GLU A 152 23.02 -10.32 5.97
C GLU A 152 22.23 -9.26 5.19
N VAL A 153 20.95 -9.52 4.98
CA VAL A 153 19.97 -8.63 4.36
C VAL A 153 18.69 -8.61 5.21
N ALA A 154 17.71 -7.81 4.79
CA ALA A 154 16.34 -7.95 5.27
C ALA A 154 15.50 -8.67 4.20
N GLU A 155 15.06 -9.91 4.45
CA GLU A 155 14.15 -10.60 3.51
C GLU A 155 12.70 -10.42 3.95
N ILE A 156 11.82 -10.02 3.03
CA ILE A 156 10.38 -9.97 3.27
C ILE A 156 9.77 -11.32 2.85
N HIS A 157 9.55 -12.19 3.84
CA HIS A 157 8.99 -13.53 3.64
C HIS A 157 7.49 -13.51 3.37
N GLU A 158 6.77 -12.53 3.93
CA GLU A 158 5.33 -12.44 3.85
C GLU A 158 4.87 -10.98 3.80
N ILE A 159 3.90 -10.69 2.94
CA ILE A 159 3.08 -9.48 3.01
C ILE A 159 1.72 -9.70 2.35
N PHE A 160 0.66 -9.42 3.11
CA PHE A 160 -0.69 -9.33 2.56
C PHE A 160 -1.52 -8.25 3.24
N VAL A 161 -2.53 -7.78 2.50
CA VAL A 161 -3.55 -6.85 2.97
C VAL A 161 -4.91 -7.47 2.65
N ASP A 162 -5.86 -7.32 3.57
CA ASP A 162 -7.27 -7.65 3.38
C ASP A 162 -7.77 -7.04 2.05
N PRO A 163 -8.39 -7.83 1.15
CA PRO A 163 -8.99 -7.34 -0.09
C PRO A 163 -9.78 -6.02 0.04
N ASP A 164 -10.57 -5.85 1.11
CA ASP A 164 -11.47 -4.70 1.29
C ASP A 164 -10.71 -3.41 1.68
N PHE A 165 -9.44 -3.56 2.08
CA PHE A 165 -8.51 -2.51 2.48
C PHE A 165 -7.39 -2.25 1.45
N ARG A 166 -7.38 -2.97 0.33
CA ARG A 166 -6.44 -2.74 -0.78
C ARG A 166 -6.71 -1.41 -1.49
N GLY A 167 -5.69 -0.89 -2.19
CA GLY A 167 -5.73 0.43 -2.82
C GLY A 167 -5.54 1.60 -1.84
N ARG A 168 -5.88 1.45 -0.57
CA ARG A 168 -5.85 2.50 0.48
C ARG A 168 -4.46 2.77 1.10
N GLY A 169 -3.37 2.41 0.43
CA GLY A 169 -2.00 2.67 0.90
C GLY A 169 -1.44 1.75 2.01
N ILE A 170 -2.24 0.91 2.67
CA ILE A 170 -1.79 0.04 3.79
C ILE A 170 -0.59 -0.84 3.44
N GLY A 171 -0.55 -1.43 2.24
CA GLY A 171 0.60 -2.23 1.79
C GLY A 171 1.90 -1.41 1.73
N THR A 172 1.82 -0.15 1.27
CA THR A 172 2.96 0.79 1.26
C THR A 172 3.41 1.11 2.68
N ALA A 173 2.48 1.33 3.62
CA ALA A 173 2.81 1.59 5.01
C ALA A 173 3.51 0.39 5.67
N LEU A 174 3.04 -0.84 5.40
CA LEU A 174 3.67 -2.09 5.85
C LEU A 174 5.10 -2.26 5.28
N ILE A 175 5.31 -2.11 3.97
CA ILE A 175 6.67 -2.18 3.38
C ILE A 175 7.58 -1.07 3.93
N ASN A 176 7.07 0.15 4.12
CA ASN A 176 7.84 1.23 4.71
C ASN A 176 8.23 0.93 6.18
N LYS A 177 7.36 0.25 6.96
CA LYS A 177 7.70 -0.23 8.31
C LYS A 177 8.80 -1.28 8.29
N ALA A 178 8.72 -2.24 7.36
CA ALA A 178 9.77 -3.24 7.15
C ALA A 178 11.13 -2.59 6.77
N ILE A 179 11.12 -1.58 5.90
CA ILE A 179 12.32 -0.81 5.53
C ILE A 179 12.86 0.01 6.71
N GLU A 180 11.99 0.64 7.51
CA GLU A 180 12.38 1.37 8.73
C GLU A 180 13.07 0.43 9.73
N TYR A 181 12.51 -0.75 9.95
CA TYR A 181 13.07 -1.80 10.79
C TYR A 181 14.43 -2.29 10.25
N ALA A 182 14.52 -2.60 8.95
CA ALA A 182 15.76 -3.01 8.29
C ALA A 182 16.89 -1.98 8.46
N LYS A 183 16.60 -0.69 8.27
CA LYS A 183 17.56 0.41 8.54
C LYS A 183 17.98 0.44 10.00
N LYS A 184 17.06 0.29 10.96
CA LYS A 184 17.36 0.22 12.40
C LYS A 184 18.22 -0.98 12.79
N ARG A 185 18.05 -2.13 12.11
CA ARG A 185 18.93 -3.31 12.22
C ARG A 185 20.25 -3.17 11.44
N GLY A 186 20.50 -2.03 10.79
CA GLY A 186 21.73 -1.74 10.03
C GLY A 186 21.83 -2.41 8.66
N ARG A 187 20.72 -2.94 8.12
CA ARG A 187 20.69 -3.65 6.82
C ARG A 187 20.62 -2.61 5.70
N ARG A 188 21.43 -2.82 4.65
CA ARG A 188 21.56 -1.92 3.47
C ARG A 188 20.80 -2.41 2.23
N ILE A 189 20.15 -3.57 2.36
CA ILE A 189 19.44 -4.28 1.29
C ILE A 189 18.19 -4.88 1.90
N VAL A 190 17.07 -4.68 1.21
CA VAL A 190 15.84 -5.46 1.39
C VAL A 190 15.64 -6.31 0.13
N GLU A 191 15.39 -7.61 0.30
CA GLU A 191 15.02 -8.50 -0.82
C GLU A 191 13.70 -9.23 -0.54
N LEU A 192 13.07 -9.72 -1.59
CA LEU A 192 11.85 -10.52 -1.54
C LEU A 192 11.74 -11.39 -2.79
N TRP A 193 10.91 -12.44 -2.70
CA TRP A 193 10.57 -13.29 -3.83
C TRP A 193 9.08 -13.20 -4.16
N VAL A 194 8.75 -13.00 -5.43
CA VAL A 194 7.37 -12.89 -5.92
C VAL A 194 7.15 -13.81 -7.12
N GLY A 195 6.05 -14.54 -7.16
CA GLY A 195 5.73 -15.42 -8.29
C GLY A 195 5.62 -14.64 -9.60
N VAL A 196 6.26 -15.12 -10.67
CA VAL A 196 6.40 -14.37 -11.95
C VAL A 196 5.08 -13.98 -12.63
N GLU A 197 3.98 -14.65 -12.29
CA GLU A 197 2.62 -14.37 -12.79
C GLU A 197 1.92 -13.26 -11.99
N ASN A 198 2.35 -12.96 -10.76
CA ASN A 198 1.72 -11.98 -9.88
C ASN A 198 2.13 -10.53 -10.25
N LYS A 199 1.72 -10.09 -11.45
CA LYS A 199 2.04 -8.76 -12.00
C LYS A 199 1.58 -7.62 -11.08
N GLY A 200 0.45 -7.78 -10.39
CA GLY A 200 -0.04 -6.79 -9.42
C GLY A 200 0.93 -6.52 -8.27
N ALA A 201 1.55 -7.58 -7.72
CA ALA A 201 2.58 -7.44 -6.69
C ALA A 201 3.91 -6.91 -7.25
N ILE A 202 4.35 -7.38 -8.43
CA ILE A 202 5.58 -6.91 -9.08
C ILE A 202 5.51 -5.39 -9.33
N GLU A 203 4.42 -4.89 -9.90
CA GLU A 203 4.25 -3.45 -10.14
C GLU A 203 4.07 -2.65 -8.84
N PHE A 204 3.52 -3.25 -7.78
CA PHE A 204 3.50 -2.64 -6.45
C PHE A 204 4.92 -2.46 -5.89
N TYR A 205 5.77 -3.48 -5.95
CA TYR A 205 7.16 -3.39 -5.49
C TYR A 205 8.00 -2.41 -6.33
N LYS A 206 7.79 -2.35 -7.66
CA LYS A 206 8.42 -1.33 -8.53
C LYS A 206 8.08 0.09 -8.12
N ARG A 207 6.81 0.38 -7.81
CA ARG A 207 6.39 1.72 -7.32
C ARG A 207 7.01 2.09 -5.96
N LEU A 208 7.43 1.09 -5.17
CA LEU A 208 8.20 1.28 -3.95
C LEU A 208 9.72 1.30 -4.20
N GLY A 209 10.16 1.28 -5.45
CA GLY A 209 11.56 1.30 -5.87
C GLY A 209 12.33 0.05 -5.47
N PHE A 210 11.72 -1.13 -5.62
CA PHE A 210 12.43 -2.41 -5.76
C PHE A 210 12.71 -2.68 -7.23
N GLU A 211 13.90 -3.17 -7.53
CA GLU A 211 14.35 -3.55 -8.86
C GLU A 211 14.20 -5.07 -9.07
N GLU A 212 13.78 -5.49 -10.26
CA GLU A 212 13.83 -6.90 -10.67
C GLU A 212 15.30 -7.38 -10.74
N LYS A 213 15.54 -8.65 -10.37
CA LYS A 213 16.84 -9.33 -10.44
C LYS A 213 16.74 -10.68 -11.15
N GLU A 214 16.95 -11.80 -10.46
CA GLU A 214 16.99 -13.13 -11.05
C GLU A 214 15.64 -13.86 -10.92
N VAL A 215 15.35 -14.78 -11.84
CA VAL A 215 14.20 -15.70 -11.73
C VAL A 215 14.70 -17.11 -11.39
N VAL A 216 14.19 -17.68 -10.30
CA VAL A 216 14.52 -19.03 -9.83
C VAL A 216 13.22 -19.81 -9.63
N LYS A 217 13.06 -20.91 -10.38
CA LYS A 217 11.93 -21.87 -10.26
C LYS A 217 10.52 -21.21 -10.25
N GLY A 218 10.32 -20.17 -11.06
CA GLY A 218 9.04 -19.44 -11.16
C GLY A 218 8.84 -18.30 -10.15
N TRP A 219 9.86 -18.02 -9.32
CA TRP A 219 9.90 -16.87 -8.42
C TRP A 219 10.93 -15.85 -8.93
N LEU A 220 10.52 -14.58 -9.00
CA LEU A 220 11.36 -13.43 -9.31
C LEU A 220 11.88 -12.84 -8.00
N ARG A 221 13.21 -12.68 -7.87
CA ARG A 221 13.79 -11.87 -6.80
C ARG A 221 13.61 -10.39 -7.14
N MET A 222 13.17 -9.61 -6.17
CA MET A 222 13.17 -8.15 -6.26
C MET A 222 13.96 -7.57 -5.09
N VAL A 223 14.75 -6.53 -5.35
CA VAL A 223 15.74 -5.99 -4.41
C VAL A 223 15.65 -4.48 -4.34
N LYS A 224 15.71 -3.94 -3.11
CA LYS A 224 15.86 -2.50 -2.85
C LYS A 224 17.10 -2.26 -2.01
N ARG A 225 17.99 -1.38 -2.46
CA ARG A 225 19.10 -0.87 -1.63
C ARG A 225 18.58 0.31 -0.80
N ILE A 226 18.96 0.37 0.48
CA ILE A 226 18.34 1.23 1.52
C ILE A 226 19.38 1.90 2.42
#